data_AF-A0A2R9UHW5-F1
#
_entry.id   AF-A0A2R9UHW5-F1
#
_cell.length_a   1.000
_cell.length_b   1.000
_cell.length_c   1.000
_cell.angle_alpha   90.00
_cell.angle_beta   90.00
_cell.angle_gamma   90.00
#
_symmetry.space_group_name_H-M   'P 1'
#
loop_
_entity.id
_entity.type
_entity.pdbx_description
1 polymer ?
#
loop_
_entity_poly.entity_id
_entity_poly.type
_entity_poly.pdbx_seq_one_letter_code
_entity_poly.pdbx_strand_id
1 'polypeptide(L)'
;MMGIRVACFAAMFLITPYGWYTFVFAAGAIFLPYLAVVVANVGQDADVVDAVAPERMIEAAPSTPAVADSDAPTVIRIAETPRLEQPRDERS
;
A
#
# COMPACT_ATOMS: atom_id res chain seq x y z
N MET A 1 -14.00 -9.53 3.87
CA MET A 1 -13.83 -8.05 3.88
C MET A 1 -14.92 -7.27 3.12
N MET A 2 -16.16 -7.76 3.02
CA MET A 2 -17.25 -7.02 2.34
C MET A 2 -18.60 -7.08 3.08
N GLY A 3 -18.78 -8.07 3.96
CA GLY A 3 -20.06 -8.32 4.65
C GLY A 3 -20.56 -7.16 5.49
N ILE A 4 -19.68 -6.44 6.20
CA ILE A 4 -20.11 -5.32 7.07
C ILE A 4 -20.58 -4.11 6.25
N ARG A 5 -19.92 -3.78 5.13
CA ARG A 5 -20.39 -2.72 4.22
C ARG A 5 -21.74 -3.10 3.62
N VAL A 6 -21.88 -4.35 3.17
CA VAL A 6 -23.14 -4.88 2.61
C VAL A 6 -24.26 -4.88 3.65
N ALA A 7 -23.99 -5.25 4.90
CA ALA A 7 -24.96 -5.18 6.00
C ALA A 7 -25.41 -3.74 6.28
N CYS A 8 -24.48 -2.77 6.23
CA CYS A 8 -24.80 -1.35 6.37
C CYS A 8 -25.69 -0.84 5.23
N PHE A 9 -25.40 -1.21 3.98
CA PHE A 9 -26.27 -0.90 2.83
C PHE A 9 -27.64 -1.57 2.94
N ALA A 10 -27.70 -2.85 3.33
CA ALA A 10 -28.96 -3.56 3.51
C ALA A 10 -29.81 -2.93 4.62
N ALA A 11 -29.20 -2.57 5.76
CA ALA A 11 -29.88 -1.87 6.86
C ALA A 11 -30.50 -0.54 6.42
N MET A 12 -29.85 0.19 5.51
CA MET A 12 -30.39 1.44 4.96
C MET A 12 -31.70 1.26 4.17
N PHE A 13 -31.91 0.11 3.51
CA PHE A 13 -33.14 -0.23 2.78
C PHE A 13 -34.20 -0.88 3.67
N LEU A 14 -33.78 -1.68 4.67
CA LEU A 14 -34.68 -2.43 5.55
C LEU A 14 -35.28 -1.58 6.68
N ILE A 15 -34.66 -0.46 7.03
CA ILE A 15 -35.13 0.43 8.11
C ILE A 15 -36.08 1.48 7.54
N THR A 16 -37.39 1.25 7.74
CA THR A 16 -38.48 2.16 7.39
C THR A 16 -39.29 2.54 8.64
N PRO A 17 -39.72 3.81 8.80
CA PRO A 17 -39.64 4.93 7.85
C PRO A 17 -38.24 5.50 7.69
N TYR A 18 -37.88 5.89 6.46
CA TYR A 18 -36.60 6.54 6.17
C TYR A 18 -36.51 7.86 6.95
N GLY A 19 -35.49 8.00 7.80
CA GLY A 19 -35.38 9.10 8.74
C GLY A 19 -33.93 9.31 9.16
N TRP A 20 -33.71 9.87 10.35
CA TRP A 20 -32.35 10.18 10.80
C TRP A 20 -31.41 8.96 10.88
N TYR A 21 -31.96 7.76 11.16
CA TYR A 21 -31.20 6.52 11.21
C TYR A 21 -30.58 6.11 9.86
N THR A 22 -31.24 6.37 8.74
CA THR A 22 -30.69 5.98 7.42
C THR A 22 -29.44 6.79 7.08
N PHE A 23 -29.38 8.06 7.49
CA PHE A 23 -28.17 8.88 7.40
C PHE A 23 -27.04 8.34 8.28
N VAL A 24 -27.34 7.83 9.48
CA VAL A 24 -26.34 7.19 10.35
C VAL A 24 -25.78 5.92 9.70
N PHE A 25 -26.62 5.06 9.12
CA PHE A 25 -26.16 3.87 8.40
C PHE A 25 -25.38 4.22 7.11
N ALA A 26 -25.81 5.26 6.38
CA ALA A 26 -25.10 5.75 5.21
C ALA A 26 -23.68 6.25 5.56
N ALA A 27 -23.57 7.07 6.62
CA ALA A 27 -22.28 7.51 7.13
C ALA A 27 -21.42 6.30 7.57
N GLY A 28 -22.01 5.37 8.33
CA GLY A 28 -21.35 4.13 8.74
C GLY A 28 -20.78 3.34 7.56
N ALA A 29 -21.54 3.17 6.47
CA ALA A 29 -21.11 2.44 5.27
C ALA A 29 -19.86 3.05 4.60
N ILE A 30 -19.67 4.37 4.73
CA ILE A 30 -18.56 5.12 4.14
C ILE A 30 -17.35 5.15 5.08
N PHE A 31 -17.54 5.45 6.36
CA PHE A 31 -16.45 5.69 7.32
C PHE A 31 -15.90 4.41 7.96
N LEU A 32 -16.76 3.42 8.24
CA LEU A 32 -16.35 2.16 8.86
C LEU A 32 -15.21 1.43 8.12
N PRO A 33 -15.18 1.37 6.78
CA PRO A 33 -14.03 0.75 6.10
C PRO A 33 -12.74 1.58 6.15
N TYR A 34 -12.82 2.91 6.20
CA TYR A 34 -11.64 3.75 6.36
C TYR A 34 -11.02 3.50 7.74
N LEU A 35 -11.85 3.52 8.79
CA LEU A 35 -11.42 3.20 10.16
C LEU A 35 -10.81 1.79 10.26
N ALA A 36 -11.41 0.79 9.61
CA ALA A 36 -10.88 -0.57 9.58
C ALA A 36 -9.44 -0.64 9.04
N VAL A 37 -9.17 0.07 7.94
CA VAL A 37 -7.82 0.13 7.36
C VAL A 37 -6.88 0.91 8.29
N VAL A 38 -7.29 2.04 8.83
CA VAL A 38 -6.46 2.83 9.75
C VAL A 38 -6.08 1.99 10.98
N VAL A 39 -7.03 1.32 11.64
CA VAL A 39 -6.72 0.45 12.79
C VAL A 39 -5.80 -0.69 12.40
N ALA A 40 -6.03 -1.32 11.24
CA ALA A 40 -5.20 -2.41 10.76
C ALA A 40 -3.78 -1.97 10.39
N ASN A 41 -3.58 -0.73 9.94
CA ASN A 41 -2.26 -0.26 9.50
C ASN A 41 -1.50 0.45 10.62
N VAL A 42 -2.16 1.26 11.45
CA VAL A 42 -1.52 2.00 12.56
C VAL A 42 -1.03 1.06 13.67
N GLY A 43 -1.63 -0.13 13.83
CA GLY A 43 -1.23 -1.11 14.84
C GLY A 43 -0.17 -2.12 14.40
N GLN A 44 0.36 -2.02 13.18
CA GLN A 44 1.26 -3.04 12.59
C GLN A 44 2.73 -2.59 12.45
N ASP A 45 3.10 -1.41 12.95
CA ASP A 45 4.50 -0.98 13.03
C ASP A 45 5.39 -1.86 13.96
N ALA A 46 4.80 -2.86 14.64
CA ALA A 46 5.49 -3.64 15.68
C ALA A 46 5.84 -5.08 15.31
N ASP A 47 5.32 -5.64 14.21
CA ASP A 47 5.58 -7.04 13.83
C ASP A 47 6.28 -7.08 12.47
N VAL A 48 7.55 -6.68 12.47
CA VAL A 48 8.44 -6.90 11.33
C VAL A 48 8.66 -8.41 11.23
N VAL A 49 7.83 -9.07 10.44
CA VAL A 49 8.08 -10.46 10.04
C VAL A 49 9.46 -10.50 9.39
N ASP A 50 10.34 -11.31 9.94
CA ASP A 50 11.70 -11.45 9.44
C ASP A 50 11.67 -11.78 7.95
N ALA A 51 12.38 -11.01 7.13
CA ALA A 51 12.25 -11.09 5.69
C ALA A 51 12.82 -12.43 5.20
N VAL A 52 11.94 -13.35 4.80
CA VAL A 52 12.34 -14.64 4.25
C VAL A 52 12.92 -14.41 2.86
N ALA A 53 14.18 -14.80 2.66
CA ALA A 53 14.80 -14.78 1.34
C ALA A 53 14.02 -15.72 0.40
N PRO A 54 13.54 -15.24 -0.77
CA PRO A 54 12.79 -16.09 -1.69
C PRO A 54 13.66 -17.24 -2.16
N GLU A 55 13.13 -18.47 -2.11
CA GLU A 55 13.83 -19.60 -2.71
C GLU A 55 13.94 -19.41 -4.22
N ARG A 56 15.09 -19.76 -4.78
CA ARG A 56 15.37 -19.58 -6.20
C ARG A 56 14.54 -20.57 -7.02
N MET A 57 13.35 -20.17 -7.46
CA MET A 57 12.45 -21.00 -8.29
C MET A 57 12.94 -21.21 -9.73
N ILE A 58 13.90 -20.42 -10.19
CA ILE A 58 14.45 -20.49 -11.54
C ILE A 58 15.94 -20.79 -11.43
N GLU A 59 16.35 -21.90 -12.04
CA GLU A 59 17.76 -22.25 -12.19
C GLU A 59 18.44 -21.16 -13.04
N ALA A 60 19.52 -20.58 -12.52
CA ALA A 60 20.26 -19.62 -13.32
C ALA A 60 21.03 -20.36 -14.40
N ALA A 61 21.00 -19.81 -15.61
CA ALA A 61 21.92 -20.26 -16.64
C ALA A 61 23.37 -20.13 -16.12
N PRO A 62 24.24 -21.12 -16.41
CA PRO A 62 25.62 -21.10 -15.99
C PRO A 62 26.29 -19.79 -16.45
N SER A 63 26.91 -19.10 -15.50
CA SER A 63 27.61 -17.84 -15.77
C SER A 63 28.92 -18.16 -16.49
N THR A 64 28.94 -18.07 -17.82
CA THR A 64 30.20 -17.97 -18.57
C THR A 64 30.78 -16.58 -18.30
N PRO A 65 32.04 -16.43 -17.86
CA PRO A 65 32.67 -15.12 -17.70
C PRO A 65 32.64 -14.38 -19.04
N ALA A 66 31.94 -13.24 -19.08
CA ALA A 66 31.76 -12.46 -20.29
C ALA A 66 33.08 -11.79 -20.70
N VAL A 67 33.55 -12.07 -21.91
CA VAL A 67 34.50 -11.21 -22.62
C VAL A 67 33.73 -9.93 -22.97
N ALA A 68 34.33 -8.77 -22.71
CA ALA A 68 33.70 -7.46 -22.90
C ALA A 68 33.56 -7.13 -24.38
N ASP A 69 32.53 -7.66 -25.04
CA ASP A 69 32.10 -7.20 -26.36
C ASP A 69 31.31 -5.89 -26.20
N SER A 70 31.76 -4.87 -26.92
CA SER A 70 31.24 -3.50 -26.89
C SER A 70 29.90 -3.33 -27.65
N ASP A 71 29.12 -4.40 -27.78
CA ASP A 71 27.77 -4.42 -28.37
C ASP A 71 26.73 -4.83 -27.30
N ALA A 72 26.85 -4.23 -26.11
CA ALA A 72 25.85 -4.39 -25.07
C ALA A 72 24.69 -3.42 -25.30
N PRO A 73 23.42 -3.83 -25.09
CA PRO A 73 22.28 -2.92 -25.21
C PRO A 73 22.48 -1.73 -24.26
N THR A 74 22.32 -0.51 -24.76
CA THR A 74 22.49 0.72 -23.98
C THR A 74 21.53 0.74 -22.80
N VAL A 75 22.02 0.33 -21.62
CA VAL A 75 21.26 0.37 -20.37
C VAL A 75 21.35 1.78 -19.79
N ILE A 76 20.31 2.58 -19.99
CA ILE A 76 20.16 3.87 -19.32
C ILE A 76 19.78 3.62 -17.86
N ARG A 77 20.72 3.81 -16.94
CA ARG A 77 20.47 3.75 -15.48
C ARG A 77 20.14 5.16 -14.98
N ILE A 78 18.94 5.34 -14.44
CA ILE A 78 18.54 6.58 -13.76
C ILE A 78 18.73 6.34 -12.27
N ALA A 79 19.69 7.03 -11.66
CA ALA A 79 19.86 7.08 -10.21
C ALA A 79 19.26 8.39 -9.69
N GLU A 80 18.47 8.31 -8.62
CA GLU A 80 18.02 9.52 -7.93
C GLU A 80 19.21 10.19 -7.26
N THR A 81 19.34 11.51 -7.46
CA THR A 81 20.32 12.29 -6.70
C THR A 81 19.74 12.47 -5.30
N PRO A 82 20.47 12.12 -4.23
CA PRO A 82 20.01 12.44 -2.88
C PRO A 82 19.72 13.94 -2.81
N ARG A 83 18.53 14.29 -2.32
CA ARG A 83 18.14 15.68 -2.09
C ARG A 83 19.26 16.31 -1.26
N LEU A 84 19.97 17.28 -1.83
CA LEU A 84 20.86 18.13 -1.05
C LEU A 84 20.00 18.74 0.05
N GLU A 85 20.32 18.42 1.31
CA GLU A 85 19.68 18.99 2.49
C GLU A 85 19.62 20.50 2.29
N GLN A 86 18.42 21.02 2.05
CA GLN A 86 18.23 22.43 1.82
C GLN A 86 18.64 23.12 3.12
N PRO A 87 19.63 24.03 3.12
CA PRO A 87 20.01 24.72 4.34
C PRO A 87 18.73 25.32 4.91
N ARG A 88 18.39 24.94 6.15
CA ARG A 88 17.30 25.57 6.89
C ARG A 88 17.55 27.07 6.78
N ASP A 89 16.69 27.78 6.04
CA ASP A 89 16.70 29.23 5.98
C ASP A 89 16.40 29.72 7.41
N GLU A 90 17.46 29.88 8.21
CA GLU A 90 17.43 30.60 9.46
C GLU A 90 17.36 32.09 9.14
N ARG A 91 16.22 32.51 8.58
CA ARG A 91 15.86 33.92 8.49
C ARG A 91 14.72 34.20 9.47
N SER A 92 15.17 34.77 10.59
CA SER A 92 14.44 35.64 11.53
C SER A 92 13.48 36.62 10.87
#